data_AF-A0A5N9AEX4-F1
#
_entry.id   AF-A0A5N9AEX4-F1
#
_cell.length_a   1.000
_cell.length_b   1.000
_cell.length_c   1.000
_cell.angle_alpha   90.00
_cell.angle_beta   90.00
_cell.angle_gamma   90.00
#
_symmetry.space_group_name_H-M   'P 1'
#
loop_
_entity.id
_entity.type
_entity.pdbx_description
1 polymer ?
#
loop_
_entity_poly.entity_id
_entity_poly.type
_entity_poly.pdbx_seq_one_letter_code
_entity_poly.pdbx_strand_id
1 'polypeptide(L)'
;MPIQVRYLNDPNQECVIRPAPLVSISHSVNKTGGGDSFGGTYQITLTGKILEDRGFPLARRSDGTLFEKVTAAGNVAWGGTLKGPYETFDTTVSHYDDNRPATQAVPNYYKLDAILSKQKALRALFAIDGQRLEVTAVHGNEPEFVCYPRVVSINFSEGIYVNQSDYTITLEADTILDYNHDVDHDGNPLYLKHDPHHAEYNPMGSGSPSLLSSKPKNTQDILEGGGFFIESFDESWSIEADESLGETITNDANGGQVIAKSYRLTHTMSATGKPHYFPNKNDVDDVIKVPAWKNAQLFVNKKLQSTGHGEKNVHLLYPNVRNHVGSGTMSLIEQYRGYDHSRTEEVSISNGSYNVTETWLLASGTAYENFNMNISSEVGSPFISVSIDGSIKGLSESGPSGVAVGGRLPQSPTMKSAYGNALEKYRSVSNDGKFGIGSQIYKRANNAVAVELNSQPNSISLAQNEYDGTITYNLSFDNRPTNILSGVMSESISVNDTYPGDVFAIIPVIGRKQGPVLQYIGGRTEYKRDLSLELVLDYTDVSYERDRKLLLQKPSLTDPLKTQLKDLIEQLSPQHEPGVRKWFIAPPSESWTPKEGRYSVNISWTYELDK
;
A
#
# COMPACT_ATOMS: atom_id res chain seq x y z
N MET A 1 36.15 -37.61 21.47
CA MET A 1 34.96 -37.30 20.66
C MET A 1 35.44 -37.13 19.23
N PRO A 2 35.36 -38.19 18.41
CA PRO A 2 35.61 -38.05 16.98
C PRO A 2 34.68 -36.98 16.38
N ILE A 3 35.22 -36.19 15.45
CA ILE A 3 34.43 -35.27 14.65
C ILE A 3 34.43 -35.77 13.23
N GLN A 4 33.23 -35.91 12.68
CA GLN A 4 33.01 -36.37 11.33
C GLN A 4 32.39 -35.24 10.52
N VAL A 5 32.89 -35.07 9.31
CA VAL A 5 32.35 -34.12 8.33
C VAL A 5 32.01 -34.91 7.07
N ARG A 6 30.80 -34.75 6.57
CA ARG A 6 30.40 -35.34 5.30
C ARG A 6 30.76 -34.42 4.15
N TYR A 7 31.84 -34.74 3.43
CA TYR A 7 32.33 -33.90 2.35
C TYR A 7 31.32 -33.84 1.20
N LEU A 8 30.96 -32.63 0.76
CA LEU A 8 29.92 -32.40 -0.26
C LEU A 8 28.53 -32.97 0.11
N ASN A 9 28.29 -33.28 1.39
CA ASN A 9 27.12 -34.01 1.86
C ASN A 9 26.89 -35.38 1.18
N ASP A 10 27.91 -35.97 0.56
CA ASP A 10 27.84 -37.33 0.00
C ASP A 10 28.04 -38.37 1.13
N PRO A 11 27.07 -39.28 1.38
CA PRO A 11 27.20 -40.32 2.41
C PRO A 11 28.39 -41.25 2.18
N ASN A 12 28.93 -41.31 0.96
CA ASN A 12 30.13 -42.09 0.67
C ASN A 12 31.45 -41.36 0.98
N GLN A 13 31.40 -40.11 1.46
CA GLN A 13 32.55 -39.21 1.67
C GLN A 13 32.64 -38.70 3.11
N GLU A 14 32.45 -39.60 4.09
CA GLU A 14 32.62 -39.27 5.51
C GLU A 14 34.10 -39.13 5.88
N CYS A 15 34.43 -38.00 6.49
CA CYS A 15 35.80 -37.63 6.82
C CYS A 15 35.95 -37.49 8.33
N VAL A 16 36.78 -38.32 8.95
CA VAL A 16 37.07 -38.22 10.39
C VAL A 16 38.33 -37.39 10.63
N ILE A 17 38.21 -36.35 11.44
CA ILE A 17 39.34 -35.49 11.81
C ILE A 17 40.10 -36.11 12.99
N ARG A 18 41.42 -36.34 12.82
CA ARG A 18 42.27 -36.96 13.85
C ARG A 18 43.65 -36.26 13.93
N PRO A 19 44.21 -35.99 15.12
CA PRO A 19 43.60 -36.16 16.43
C PRO A 19 42.34 -35.30 16.57
N ALA A 20 41.39 -35.77 17.37
CA ALA A 20 40.12 -35.09 17.55
C ALA A 20 40.36 -33.68 18.12
N PRO A 21 39.89 -32.60 17.46
CA PRO A 21 40.02 -31.26 18.02
C PRO A 21 39.14 -31.09 19.26
N LEU A 22 39.53 -30.15 20.11
CA LEU A 22 38.73 -29.67 21.22
C LEU A 22 37.52 -28.89 20.67
N VAL A 23 36.33 -29.21 21.16
CA VAL A 23 35.07 -28.55 20.78
C VAL A 23 34.66 -27.59 21.89
N SER A 24 34.40 -26.34 21.53
CA SER A 24 33.69 -25.37 22.36
C SER A 24 32.38 -25.01 21.68
N ILE A 25 31.28 -25.02 22.41
CA ILE A 25 29.95 -24.64 21.92
C ILE A 25 29.43 -23.53 22.83
N SER A 26 29.07 -22.39 22.24
CA SER A 26 28.42 -21.28 22.94
C SER A 26 27.14 -20.91 22.24
N HIS A 27 26.08 -20.63 23.01
CA HIS A 27 24.79 -20.19 22.50
C HIS A 27 24.57 -18.71 22.83
N SER A 28 24.27 -17.91 21.81
CA SER A 28 23.89 -16.50 21.95
C SER A 28 22.43 -16.30 21.55
N VAL A 29 21.64 -15.70 22.43
CA VAL A 29 20.25 -15.29 22.12
C VAL A 29 20.29 -13.95 21.39
N ASN A 30 19.77 -13.92 20.17
CA ASN A 30 19.67 -12.71 19.36
C ASN A 30 18.48 -11.88 19.87
N LYS A 31 18.75 -10.60 20.17
CA LYS A 31 17.78 -9.65 20.72
C LYS A 31 17.69 -8.41 19.84
N THR A 32 16.50 -7.83 19.73
CA THR A 32 16.31 -6.52 19.10
C THR A 32 16.94 -5.43 19.97
N GLY A 33 17.10 -4.22 19.42
CA GLY A 33 17.53 -3.05 20.20
C GLY A 33 16.62 -2.75 21.40
N GLY A 34 15.35 -3.17 21.35
CA GLY A 34 14.37 -3.08 22.45
C GLY A 34 14.43 -4.21 23.48
N GLY A 35 15.26 -5.24 23.26
CA GLY A 35 15.47 -6.35 24.19
C GLY A 35 14.64 -7.61 23.93
N ASP A 36 13.75 -7.60 22.92
CA ASP A 36 12.95 -8.76 22.54
C ASP A 36 13.83 -9.82 21.87
N SER A 37 13.78 -11.07 22.35
CA SER A 37 14.48 -12.19 21.75
C SER A 37 13.75 -12.68 20.50
N PHE A 38 14.45 -12.81 19.37
CA PHE A 38 13.88 -13.27 18.10
C PHE A 38 14.54 -14.54 17.55
N GLY A 39 15.62 -15.03 18.16
CA GLY A 39 16.29 -16.25 17.74
C GLY A 39 17.51 -16.58 18.59
N GLY A 40 18.14 -17.71 18.28
CA GLY A 40 19.39 -18.17 18.86
C GLY A 40 20.45 -18.42 17.79
N THR A 41 21.72 -18.41 18.18
CA THR A 41 22.82 -18.77 17.30
C THR A 41 23.86 -19.52 18.11
N TYR A 42 24.27 -20.69 17.61
CA TYR A 42 25.33 -21.50 18.17
C TYR A 42 26.63 -21.18 17.46
N GLN A 43 27.64 -20.81 18.24
CA GLN A 43 29.01 -20.71 17.78
C GLN A 43 29.77 -21.96 18.23
N ILE A 44 30.32 -22.69 17.26
CA ILE A 44 31.08 -23.90 17.48
C ILE A 44 32.53 -23.62 17.10
N THR A 45 33.46 -23.83 18.03
CA THR A 45 34.89 -23.64 17.80
C THR A 45 35.62 -24.97 17.93
N LEU A 46 36.32 -25.38 16.86
CA LEU A 46 37.16 -26.57 16.84
C LEU A 46 38.63 -26.15 16.93
N THR A 47 39.32 -26.54 17.99
CA THR A 47 40.74 -26.25 18.20
C THR A 47 41.56 -27.53 18.16
N GLY A 48 42.46 -27.67 17.21
CA GLY A 48 43.26 -28.88 17.05
C GLY A 48 44.71 -28.62 16.68
N LYS A 49 45.45 -29.72 16.57
CA LYS A 49 46.86 -29.72 16.16
C LYS A 49 47.06 -30.66 14.98
N ILE A 50 47.70 -30.17 13.93
CA ILE A 50 48.21 -30.96 12.82
C ILE A 50 49.63 -31.38 13.17
N LEU A 51 49.93 -32.66 13.02
CA LEU A 51 51.28 -33.23 13.12
C LEU A 51 51.80 -33.55 11.72
N GLU A 52 53.12 -33.59 11.54
CA GLU A 52 53.73 -33.84 10.24
C GLU A 52 53.50 -35.28 9.76
N ASP A 53 53.61 -36.25 10.66
CA ASP A 53 53.64 -37.68 10.35
C ASP A 53 52.38 -38.44 10.78
N ARG A 54 51.47 -37.82 11.53
CA ARG A 54 50.30 -38.51 12.12
C ARG A 54 48.99 -37.76 11.93
N GLY A 55 47.90 -38.49 12.10
CA GLY A 55 46.54 -37.96 12.04
C GLY A 55 45.91 -37.99 10.66
N PHE A 56 44.65 -37.57 10.61
CA PHE A 56 43.87 -37.34 9.39
C PHE A 56 43.45 -35.86 9.38
N PRO A 57 43.77 -35.11 8.31
CA PRO A 57 44.18 -35.59 6.99
C PRO A 57 45.61 -36.15 6.92
N LEU A 58 45.84 -37.09 6.00
CA LEU A 58 47.15 -37.59 5.61
C LEU A 58 47.91 -36.54 4.78
N ALA A 59 49.24 -36.50 4.94
CA ALA A 59 50.10 -35.67 4.12
C ALA A 59 50.26 -36.25 2.70
N ARG A 60 50.30 -35.36 1.72
CA ARG A 60 50.66 -35.65 0.32
C ARG A 60 51.94 -34.93 -0.05
N ARG A 61 52.73 -35.54 -0.91
CA ARG A 61 53.87 -34.92 -1.59
C ARG A 61 53.39 -33.89 -2.60
N SER A 62 54.29 -33.02 -3.04
CA SER A 62 54.01 -32.01 -4.08
C SER A 62 53.59 -32.61 -5.42
N ASP A 63 53.98 -33.86 -5.70
CA ASP A 63 53.58 -34.63 -6.89
C ASP A 63 52.16 -35.23 -6.77
N GLY A 64 51.49 -35.05 -5.63
CA GLY A 64 50.17 -35.59 -5.36
C GLY A 64 50.19 -37.02 -4.82
N THR A 65 51.32 -37.68 -4.57
CA THR A 65 51.32 -39.03 -3.97
C THR A 65 51.25 -38.96 -2.43
N LEU A 66 50.68 -39.99 -1.79
CA LEU A 66 50.67 -40.09 -0.32
C LEU A 66 52.04 -40.55 0.20
N PHE A 67 52.47 -40.05 1.36
CA PHE A 67 53.60 -40.66 2.07
C PHE A 67 53.22 -42.05 2.57
N GLU A 68 54.14 -43.00 2.48
CA GLU A 68 53.94 -44.40 2.89
C GLU A 68 53.59 -44.53 4.38
N LYS A 69 52.83 -45.57 4.72
CA LYS A 69 52.48 -45.95 6.10
C LYS A 69 53.64 -46.74 6.72
N VAL A 70 54.04 -46.38 7.93
CA VAL A 70 55.02 -47.11 8.73
C VAL A 70 54.32 -48.30 9.41
N THR A 71 54.85 -49.51 9.20
CA THR A 71 54.39 -50.74 9.86
C THR A 71 55.55 -51.49 10.50
N ALA A 72 55.25 -52.51 11.31
CA ALA A 72 56.27 -53.40 11.87
C ALA A 72 57.09 -54.14 10.79
N ALA A 73 56.54 -54.28 9.57
CA ALA A 73 57.20 -54.92 8.43
C ALA A 73 57.94 -53.94 7.49
N GLY A 74 57.98 -52.64 7.84
CA GLY A 74 58.57 -51.57 7.03
C GLY A 74 57.54 -50.57 6.49
N ASN A 75 57.97 -49.73 5.54
CA ASN A 75 57.09 -48.76 4.90
C ASN A 75 56.25 -49.43 3.81
N VAL A 76 54.94 -49.20 3.83
CA VAL A 76 53.99 -49.78 2.87
C VAL A 76 53.08 -48.69 2.31
N ALA A 77 52.60 -48.88 1.08
CA ALA A 77 51.59 -47.99 0.52
C ALA A 77 50.29 -48.02 1.36
N TRP A 78 49.52 -46.94 1.31
CA TRP A 78 48.19 -46.90 1.93
C TRP A 78 47.23 -47.82 1.16
N GLY A 79 46.58 -48.74 1.87
CA GLY A 79 45.48 -49.55 1.37
C GLY A 79 44.14 -49.06 1.93
N GLY A 80 43.04 -49.32 1.23
CA GLY A 80 41.69 -48.89 1.59
C GLY A 80 41.21 -47.68 0.79
N THR A 81 39.93 -47.34 0.96
CA THR A 81 39.30 -46.21 0.25
C THR A 81 39.32 -44.97 1.14
N LEU A 82 40.38 -44.17 1.01
CA LEU A 82 40.44 -42.84 1.64
C LEU A 82 39.36 -41.93 1.03
N LYS A 83 38.84 -41.02 1.84
CA LYS A 83 37.69 -40.16 1.51
C LYS A 83 38.04 -38.68 1.61
N GLY A 84 37.09 -37.86 1.19
CA GLY A 84 37.14 -36.41 1.33
C GLY A 84 38.07 -35.73 0.34
N PRO A 85 38.36 -34.45 0.56
CA PRO A 85 39.20 -33.70 -0.34
C PRO A 85 40.61 -34.31 -0.37
N TYR A 86 41.10 -34.49 -1.59
CA TYR A 86 42.39 -35.09 -1.88
C TYR A 86 42.55 -36.52 -1.34
N GLU A 87 41.48 -37.24 -1.00
CA GLU A 87 41.53 -38.64 -0.52
C GLU A 87 42.52 -38.78 0.65
N THR A 88 42.43 -37.87 1.62
CA THR A 88 43.35 -37.80 2.76
C THR A 88 42.71 -38.18 4.08
N PHE A 89 41.41 -38.49 4.11
CA PHE A 89 40.68 -38.81 5.33
C PHE A 89 40.31 -40.30 5.38
N ASP A 90 40.17 -40.79 6.61
CA ASP A 90 39.65 -42.12 6.91
C ASP A 90 38.19 -42.01 7.41
N THR A 91 37.46 -43.12 7.33
CA THR A 91 36.06 -43.27 7.77
C THR A 91 35.95 -43.94 9.14
N THR A 92 37.05 -44.43 9.72
CA THR A 92 37.02 -45.13 11.00
C THR A 92 36.50 -44.21 12.12
N VAL A 93 35.35 -44.55 12.69
CA VAL A 93 34.70 -43.78 13.77
C VAL A 93 35.26 -44.17 15.15
N SER A 94 35.54 -45.46 15.36
CA SER A 94 35.96 -46.00 16.65
C SER A 94 37.39 -45.59 17.02
N HIS A 95 37.59 -45.29 18.31
CA HIS A 95 38.89 -45.10 18.96
C HIS A 95 39.27 -46.27 19.88
N TYR A 96 38.47 -47.34 19.93
CA TYR A 96 38.78 -48.55 20.68
C TYR A 96 39.90 -49.35 19.99
N ASP A 97 40.74 -49.98 20.80
CA ASP A 97 41.88 -50.83 20.41
C ASP A 97 42.95 -50.14 19.52
N ASP A 98 43.63 -50.90 18.65
CA ASP A 98 44.75 -50.45 17.81
C ASP A 98 44.33 -49.60 16.59
N ASN A 99 43.10 -49.08 16.56
CA ASN A 99 42.55 -48.27 15.46
C ASN A 99 43.07 -46.81 15.44
N ARG A 100 44.29 -46.58 15.93
CA ARG A 100 44.96 -45.28 15.90
C ARG A 100 45.44 -44.97 14.48
N PRO A 101 45.45 -43.69 14.06
CA PRO A 101 46.04 -43.31 12.78
C PRO A 101 47.49 -43.82 12.69
N ALA A 102 47.79 -44.56 11.62
CA ALA A 102 49.14 -45.04 11.40
C ALA A 102 50.09 -43.87 11.10
N THR A 103 51.36 -44.03 11.47
CA THR A 103 52.39 -43.00 11.20
C THR A 103 52.79 -43.02 9.72
N GLN A 104 52.97 -41.86 9.12
CA GLN A 104 53.49 -41.67 7.76
C GLN A 104 55.01 -41.54 7.79
N ALA A 105 55.69 -42.20 6.85
CA ALA A 105 57.12 -42.07 6.64
C ALA A 105 57.42 -40.74 5.93
N VAL A 106 57.46 -39.64 6.69
CA VAL A 106 57.75 -38.29 6.19
C VAL A 106 59.24 -37.97 6.41
N PRO A 107 60.06 -37.89 5.36
CA PRO A 107 61.46 -37.48 5.48
C PRO A 107 61.59 -36.04 6.00
N ASN A 108 62.68 -35.74 6.72
CA ASN A 108 62.91 -34.42 7.34
C ASN A 108 62.75 -33.23 6.38
N TYR A 109 63.13 -33.39 5.11
CA TYR A 109 63.06 -32.33 4.11
C TYR A 109 61.65 -32.12 3.51
N TYR A 110 60.72 -33.05 3.74
CA TYR A 110 59.30 -32.96 3.32
C TYR A 110 58.34 -32.58 4.46
N LYS A 111 58.86 -32.36 5.66
CA LYS A 111 58.05 -32.05 6.84
C LYS A 111 57.18 -30.81 6.67
N LEU A 112 57.71 -29.77 6.05
CA LEU A 112 56.95 -28.55 5.74
C LEU A 112 55.81 -28.83 4.74
N ASP A 113 56.12 -29.56 3.66
CA ASP A 113 55.13 -29.93 2.64
C ASP A 113 54.01 -30.81 3.23
N ALA A 114 54.36 -31.68 4.18
CA ALA A 114 53.40 -32.49 4.91
C ALA A 114 52.41 -31.63 5.70
N ILE A 115 52.88 -30.62 6.43
CA ILE A 115 51.99 -29.69 7.16
C ILE A 115 51.12 -28.88 6.17
N LEU A 116 51.71 -28.29 5.13
CA LEU A 116 50.96 -27.45 4.17
C LEU A 116 49.90 -28.25 3.39
N SER A 117 50.19 -29.50 3.01
CA SER A 117 49.22 -30.37 2.35
C SER A 117 48.04 -30.71 3.27
N LYS A 118 48.30 -30.97 4.55
CA LYS A 118 47.25 -31.19 5.57
C LYS A 118 46.40 -29.94 5.81
N GLN A 119 47.02 -28.75 5.91
CA GLN A 119 46.28 -27.49 5.99
C GLN A 119 45.37 -27.28 4.77
N LYS A 120 45.86 -27.59 3.56
CA LYS A 120 45.09 -27.51 2.32
C LYS A 120 43.89 -28.45 2.32
N ALA A 121 44.06 -29.69 2.78
CA ALA A 121 42.97 -30.66 2.90
C ALA A 121 41.91 -30.21 3.92
N LEU A 122 42.33 -29.66 5.06
CA LEU A 122 41.42 -29.13 6.07
C LEU A 122 40.62 -27.92 5.54
N ARG A 123 41.28 -26.98 4.83
CA ARG A 123 40.60 -25.85 4.17
C ARG A 123 39.56 -26.33 3.17
N ALA A 124 39.90 -27.35 2.37
CA ALA A 124 38.98 -27.91 1.39
C ALA A 124 37.79 -28.63 2.04
N LEU A 125 38.00 -29.28 3.19
CA LEU A 125 36.94 -29.98 3.91
C LEU A 125 35.86 -29.02 4.42
N PHE A 126 36.26 -27.81 4.85
CA PHE A 126 35.37 -26.78 5.35
C PHE A 126 35.18 -25.62 4.34
N ALA A 127 35.35 -25.88 3.04
CA ALA A 127 35.18 -24.85 2.00
C ALA A 127 33.71 -24.56 1.66
N ILE A 128 32.78 -25.44 2.04
CA ILE A 128 31.37 -25.38 1.68
C ILE A 128 30.53 -25.33 2.96
N ASP A 129 29.61 -24.38 3.03
CA ASP A 129 28.64 -24.25 4.10
C ASP A 129 27.57 -25.34 4.06
N GLY A 130 27.02 -25.67 5.22
CA GLY A 130 25.92 -26.63 5.35
C GLY A 130 26.35 -28.07 5.11
N GLN A 131 27.63 -28.38 5.29
CA GLN A 131 28.11 -29.76 5.33
C GLN A 131 27.73 -30.41 6.66
N ARG A 132 27.25 -31.65 6.64
CA ARG A 132 26.88 -32.39 7.85
C ARG A 132 28.11 -32.55 8.76
N LEU A 133 28.03 -31.94 9.95
CA LEU A 133 29.02 -32.07 11.02
C LEU A 133 28.42 -32.90 12.15
N GLU A 134 29.16 -33.92 12.58
CA GLU A 134 28.75 -34.80 13.66
C GLU A 134 29.82 -34.86 14.74
N VAL A 135 29.36 -34.85 15.99
CA VAL A 135 30.21 -35.06 17.15
C VAL A 135 29.74 -36.32 17.85
N THR A 136 30.63 -37.31 17.93
CA THR A 136 30.33 -38.61 18.55
C THR A 136 30.87 -38.65 19.98
N ALA A 137 30.10 -39.27 20.87
CA ALA A 137 30.48 -39.45 22.27
C ALA A 137 31.75 -40.31 22.41
N VAL A 138 32.44 -40.19 23.55
CA VAL A 138 33.70 -40.93 23.78
C VAL A 138 33.49 -42.44 23.85
N HIS A 139 32.30 -42.89 24.26
CA HIS A 139 31.98 -44.30 24.50
C HIS A 139 30.90 -44.88 23.58
N GLY A 140 30.43 -44.11 22.60
CA GLY A 140 29.37 -44.52 21.67
C GLY A 140 29.85 -44.57 20.22
N ASN A 141 29.13 -45.32 19.38
CA ASN A 141 29.30 -45.30 17.93
C ASN A 141 28.25 -44.42 17.22
N GLU A 142 27.43 -43.70 17.99
CA GLU A 142 26.35 -42.84 17.51
C GLU A 142 26.70 -41.36 17.73
N PRO A 143 26.26 -40.45 16.83
CA PRO A 143 26.46 -39.01 17.00
C PRO A 143 25.61 -38.50 18.17
N GLU A 144 26.26 -37.75 19.07
CA GLU A 144 25.62 -37.08 20.20
C GLU A 144 24.80 -35.88 19.72
N PHE A 145 25.31 -35.18 18.72
CA PHE A 145 24.58 -34.15 18.01
C PHE A 145 25.05 -34.00 16.57
N VAL A 146 24.12 -33.55 15.72
CA VAL A 146 24.32 -33.28 14.30
C VAL A 146 23.99 -31.82 14.02
N CYS A 147 24.79 -31.16 13.19
CA CYS A 147 24.46 -29.81 12.73
C CYS A 147 24.94 -29.58 11.30
N TYR A 148 24.36 -28.57 10.65
CA TYR A 148 24.69 -28.15 9.30
C TYR A 148 25.20 -26.71 9.34
N PRO A 149 26.44 -26.50 9.83
CA PRO A 149 26.95 -25.17 10.14
C PRO A 149 27.36 -24.40 8.88
N ARG A 150 27.37 -23.08 9.03
CA ARG A 150 28.08 -22.12 8.16
C ARG A 150 29.51 -21.95 8.66
N VAL A 151 30.47 -21.90 7.75
CA VAL A 151 31.88 -21.74 8.09
C VAL A 151 32.21 -20.26 8.21
N VAL A 152 32.56 -19.82 9.43
CA VAL A 152 32.92 -18.42 9.68
C VAL A 152 34.40 -18.18 9.36
N SER A 153 35.29 -19.04 9.86
CA SER A 153 36.73 -18.92 9.61
C SER A 153 37.48 -20.22 9.87
N ILE A 154 38.63 -20.36 9.20
CA ILE A 154 39.62 -21.41 9.42
C ILE A 154 40.98 -20.73 9.56
N ASN A 155 41.53 -20.73 10.77
CA ASN A 155 42.78 -20.06 11.09
C ASN A 155 43.85 -21.09 11.48
N PHE A 156 45.09 -20.83 11.08
CA PHE A 156 46.26 -21.63 11.48
C PHE A 156 47.20 -20.71 12.26
N SER A 157 47.71 -21.18 13.40
CA SER A 157 48.60 -20.39 14.25
C SER A 157 49.94 -20.13 13.56
N GLU A 158 50.44 -18.90 13.57
CA GLU A 158 51.77 -18.60 13.04
C GLU A 158 52.87 -19.36 13.82
N GLY A 159 53.83 -19.95 13.12
CA GLY A 159 54.90 -20.70 13.74
C GLY A 159 55.78 -21.45 12.74
N ILE A 160 56.72 -22.25 13.27
CA ILE A 160 57.61 -23.10 12.47
C ILE A 160 56.84 -24.37 12.08
N TYR A 161 56.33 -24.41 10.84
CA TYR A 161 55.53 -25.52 10.29
C TYR A 161 56.35 -26.74 9.88
N VAL A 162 57.19 -27.25 10.79
CA VAL A 162 58.02 -28.45 10.52
C VAL A 162 57.53 -29.66 11.30
N ASN A 163 57.11 -29.49 12.55
CA ASN A 163 56.64 -30.62 13.36
C ASN A 163 55.15 -30.51 13.69
N GLN A 164 54.61 -29.29 13.80
CA GLN A 164 53.20 -29.11 14.13
C GLN A 164 52.65 -27.78 13.62
N SER A 165 51.34 -27.72 13.48
CA SER A 165 50.58 -26.49 13.22
C SER A 165 49.27 -26.55 14.00
N ASP A 166 49.01 -25.56 14.84
CA ASP A 166 47.71 -25.47 15.53
C ASP A 166 46.69 -24.83 14.58
N TYR A 167 45.42 -25.19 14.73
CA TYR A 167 44.33 -24.65 13.94
C TYR A 167 43.10 -24.36 14.80
N THR A 168 42.33 -23.38 14.36
CA THR A 168 41.06 -22.99 14.96
C THR A 168 40.03 -22.80 13.85
N ILE A 169 38.95 -23.58 13.89
CA ILE A 169 37.81 -23.47 12.97
C ILE A 169 36.65 -22.89 13.75
N THR A 170 36.08 -21.80 13.26
CA THR A 170 34.88 -21.19 13.83
C THR A 170 33.71 -21.45 12.88
N LEU A 171 32.65 -22.01 13.44
CA LEU A 171 31.44 -22.42 12.75
C LEU A 171 30.23 -21.77 13.42
N GLU A 172 29.19 -21.50 12.63
CA GLU A 172 27.92 -20.95 13.12
C GLU A 172 26.77 -21.88 12.71
N ALA A 173 25.91 -22.26 13.65
CA ALA A 173 24.70 -23.03 13.39
C ALA A 173 23.50 -22.37 14.07
N ASP A 174 22.31 -22.41 13.45
CA ASP A 174 21.09 -21.89 14.09
C ASP A 174 20.37 -22.98 14.90
N THR A 175 20.59 -24.25 14.58
CA THR A 175 19.99 -25.41 15.26
C THR A 175 21.04 -26.50 15.47
N ILE A 176 20.87 -27.27 16.54
CA ILE A 176 21.64 -28.48 16.82
C ILE A 176 20.62 -29.62 16.92
N LEU A 177 20.76 -30.62 16.06
CA LEU A 177 19.84 -31.73 15.92
C LEU A 177 20.33 -32.94 16.72
N ASP A 178 19.40 -33.79 17.15
CA ASP A 178 19.73 -35.10 17.71
C ASP A 178 20.07 -36.14 16.61
N TYR A 179 20.34 -37.39 17.01
CA TYR A 179 20.61 -38.51 16.08
C TYR A 179 19.50 -38.71 15.02
N ASN A 180 18.24 -38.48 15.39
CA ASN A 180 17.09 -38.64 14.50
C ASN A 180 16.82 -37.38 13.65
N HIS A 181 17.66 -36.36 13.76
CA HIS A 181 17.50 -35.05 13.10
C HIS A 181 16.30 -34.25 13.64
N ASP A 182 15.89 -34.57 14.87
CA ASP A 182 14.81 -33.91 15.57
C ASP A 182 15.33 -32.88 16.58
N VAL A 183 14.47 -31.91 16.89
CA VAL A 183 14.68 -30.85 17.88
C VAL A 183 13.42 -30.64 18.72
N ASP A 184 13.60 -30.07 19.90
CA ASP A 184 12.50 -29.57 20.72
C ASP A 184 11.86 -28.30 20.14
N HIS A 185 10.88 -27.72 20.84
CA HIS A 185 10.22 -26.50 20.39
C HIS A 185 11.12 -25.26 20.36
N ASP A 186 12.25 -25.30 21.08
CA ASP A 186 13.24 -24.23 21.20
C ASP A 186 14.45 -24.45 20.27
N GLY A 187 14.46 -25.51 19.46
CA GLY A 187 15.55 -25.82 18.54
C GLY A 187 16.76 -26.48 19.20
N ASN A 188 16.60 -27.02 20.42
CA ASN A 188 17.62 -27.80 21.12
C ASN A 188 17.49 -29.29 20.78
N PRO A 189 18.58 -30.07 20.87
CA PRO A 189 18.52 -31.52 20.74
C PRO A 189 17.66 -32.13 21.85
N LEU A 190 16.85 -33.13 21.50
CA LEU A 190 16.01 -33.85 22.45
C LEU A 190 16.88 -34.74 23.35
N TYR A 191 16.70 -34.66 24.67
CA TYR A 191 17.23 -35.68 25.59
C TYR A 191 16.38 -36.96 25.49
N LEU A 192 16.54 -37.74 24.42
CA LEU A 192 16.02 -39.10 24.40
C LEU A 192 17.04 -40.01 25.09
N LYS A 193 16.66 -40.55 26.26
CA LYS A 193 17.47 -41.53 26.99
C LYS A 193 17.82 -42.70 26.06
N HIS A 194 19.09 -42.79 25.69
CA HIS A 194 19.69 -44.01 25.17
C HIS A 194 19.85 -44.98 26.35
N ASP A 195 18.94 -45.95 26.51
CA ASP A 195 19.18 -47.10 27.38
C ASP A 195 19.27 -48.37 26.51
N PRO A 196 20.48 -48.84 26.18
CA PRO A 196 20.69 -49.90 25.19
C PRO A 196 20.41 -51.32 25.74
N HIS A 197 19.87 -51.46 26.96
CA HIS A 197 19.61 -52.77 27.58
C HIS A 197 18.18 -53.03 28.07
N HIS A 198 17.19 -52.20 27.73
CA HIS A 198 15.79 -52.49 28.05
C HIS A 198 14.84 -52.30 26.87
N ALA A 199 15.02 -53.13 25.84
CA ALA A 199 13.87 -53.64 25.10
C ALA A 199 13.20 -54.69 26.01
N GLU A 200 11.90 -54.57 26.28
CA GLU A 200 11.08 -55.43 27.16
C GLU A 200 11.11 -55.14 28.66
N TYR A 201 10.59 -53.98 29.09
CA TYR A 201 9.63 -53.96 30.21
C TYR A 201 8.80 -52.69 30.15
N ASN A 202 7.58 -52.79 29.63
CA ASN A 202 6.56 -51.76 29.78
C ASN A 202 5.61 -52.25 30.89
N PRO A 203 5.82 -51.88 32.18
CA PRO A 203 4.83 -52.16 33.19
C PRO A 203 3.65 -51.25 32.92
N MET A 204 2.51 -51.83 32.60
CA MET A 204 1.24 -51.11 32.61
C MET A 204 1.10 -50.30 33.90
N GLY A 205 0.82 -49.01 33.75
CA GLY A 205 0.16 -48.21 34.78
C GLY A 205 1.08 -47.52 35.78
N SER A 206 1.65 -46.38 35.41
CA SER A 206 1.65 -45.14 36.19
C SER A 206 2.56 -44.14 35.49
N GLY A 207 2.11 -42.87 35.42
CA GLY A 207 2.72 -41.83 34.61
C GLY A 207 4.23 -41.70 34.80
N SER A 208 4.99 -42.09 33.78
CA SER A 208 6.30 -41.49 33.55
C SER A 208 6.06 -40.00 33.29
N PRO A 209 6.74 -39.08 34.00
CA PRO A 209 6.62 -37.67 33.70
C PRO A 209 7.24 -37.48 32.31
N SER A 210 6.37 -37.33 31.31
CA SER A 210 6.73 -36.76 30.02
C SER A 210 7.20 -35.33 30.31
N LEU A 211 8.49 -35.19 30.63
CA LEU A 211 9.12 -33.90 30.89
C LEU A 211 9.30 -33.06 29.61
N LEU A 212 8.95 -33.61 28.44
CA LEU A 212 8.73 -32.86 27.20
C LEU A 212 7.28 -33.06 26.75
N SER A 213 6.44 -32.04 26.95
CA SER A 213 5.07 -32.00 26.41
C SER A 213 5.01 -31.64 24.92
N SER A 214 6.15 -31.47 24.25
CA SER A 214 6.23 -31.14 22.83
C SER A 214 6.60 -32.36 22.01
N LYS A 215 5.80 -32.65 20.98
CA LYS A 215 6.17 -33.63 19.94
C LYS A 215 7.55 -33.25 19.34
N PRO A 216 8.43 -34.22 19.03
CA PRO A 216 9.65 -33.95 18.28
C PRO A 216 9.28 -33.21 16.99
N LYS A 217 10.03 -32.16 16.66
CA LYS A 217 9.88 -31.39 15.42
C LYS A 217 11.17 -31.49 14.64
N ASN A 218 11.08 -31.58 13.33
CA ASN A 218 12.24 -31.32 12.50
C ASN A 218 12.31 -29.83 12.11
N THR A 219 13.42 -29.41 11.53
CA THR A 219 13.62 -28.02 11.09
C THR A 219 12.54 -27.54 10.12
N GLN A 220 12.02 -28.42 9.26
CA GLN A 220 10.94 -28.08 8.33
C GLN A 220 9.65 -27.72 9.07
N ASP A 221 9.31 -28.48 10.11
CA ASP A 221 8.14 -28.22 10.97
C ASP A 221 8.32 -26.92 11.79
N ILE A 222 9.55 -26.51 12.09
CA ILE A 222 9.87 -25.20 12.70
C ILE A 222 9.61 -24.07 11.70
N LEU A 223 10.12 -24.19 10.46
CA LEU A 223 9.91 -23.20 9.40
C LEU A 223 8.42 -23.03 9.08
N GLU A 224 7.67 -24.13 9.01
CA GLU A 224 6.22 -24.12 8.78
C GLU A 224 5.42 -23.62 9.99
N GLY A 225 5.88 -23.93 11.22
CA GLY A 225 5.38 -23.35 12.46
C GLY A 225 5.75 -21.87 12.63
N GLY A 226 6.59 -21.34 11.73
CA GLY A 226 7.13 -19.99 11.65
C GLY A 226 8.05 -19.62 12.80
N GLY A 227 8.96 -20.52 13.14
CA GLY A 227 10.31 -20.16 13.56
C GLY A 227 11.11 -19.77 12.32
N PHE A 228 11.83 -18.66 12.38
CA PHE A 228 12.57 -18.14 11.24
C PHE A 228 13.99 -17.80 11.66
N PHE A 229 14.93 -18.06 10.76
CA PHE A 229 16.35 -17.77 10.99
C PHE A 229 16.67 -16.38 10.47
N ILE A 230 16.59 -15.38 11.36
CA ILE A 230 16.91 -13.98 11.05
C ILE A 230 18.13 -13.51 11.85
N GLU A 231 18.88 -12.61 11.25
CA GLU A 231 20.04 -11.93 11.85
C GLU A 231 19.62 -10.65 12.56
N SER A 232 18.78 -9.85 11.91
CA SER A 232 18.30 -8.59 12.44
C SER A 232 16.87 -8.34 12.01
N PHE A 233 16.16 -7.58 12.82
CA PHE A 233 14.80 -7.13 12.57
C PHE A 233 14.64 -5.71 13.07
N ASP A 234 13.99 -4.88 12.25
CA ASP A 234 13.62 -3.52 12.58
C ASP A 234 12.16 -3.25 12.18
N GLU A 235 11.44 -2.55 13.05
CA GLU A 235 10.08 -2.11 12.80
C GLU A 235 9.93 -0.69 13.31
N SER A 236 9.42 0.18 12.46
CA SER A 236 9.23 1.59 12.75
C SER A 236 7.86 2.07 12.29
N TRP A 237 7.31 3.00 13.06
CA TRP A 237 6.04 3.65 12.80
C TRP A 237 6.27 5.16 12.84
N SER A 238 5.79 5.89 11.84
CA SER A 238 5.82 7.35 11.82
C SER A 238 4.47 7.92 11.45
N ILE A 239 4.15 9.08 12.02
CA ILE A 239 2.95 9.85 11.70
C ILE A 239 3.32 11.28 11.40
N GLU A 240 2.74 11.81 10.34
CA GLU A 240 2.94 13.18 9.89
C GLU A 240 1.58 13.82 9.69
N ALA A 241 1.40 15.06 10.17
CA ALA A 241 0.19 15.81 9.88
C ALA A 241 0.19 16.21 8.41
N ASP A 242 -0.94 16.01 7.73
CA ASP A 242 -1.14 16.50 6.38
C ASP A 242 -2.12 17.67 6.43
N GLU A 243 -1.57 18.88 6.34
CA GLU A 243 -2.35 20.12 6.45
C GLU A 243 -3.08 20.48 5.16
N SER A 244 -2.85 19.73 4.06
CA SER A 244 -3.49 19.98 2.78
C SER A 244 -4.90 19.38 2.68
N LEU A 245 -5.25 18.46 3.58
CA LEU A 245 -6.52 17.73 3.57
C LEU A 245 -7.25 17.96 4.90
N GLY A 246 -8.20 18.88 4.91
CA GLY A 246 -9.07 19.15 6.04
C GLY A 246 -10.52 18.77 5.73
N GLU A 247 -11.18 18.10 6.67
CA GLU A 247 -12.63 17.98 6.64
C GLU A 247 -13.24 18.93 7.68
N THR A 248 -14.18 19.77 7.23
CA THR A 248 -15.01 20.53 8.17
C THR A 248 -16.01 19.58 8.81
N ILE A 249 -15.83 19.28 10.10
CA ILE A 249 -16.82 18.58 10.90
C ILE A 249 -17.68 19.62 11.61
N THR A 250 -19.00 19.50 11.52
CA THR A 250 -19.97 20.43 12.12
C THR A 250 -20.32 20.12 13.58
N ASN A 251 -19.65 19.16 14.22
CA ASN A 251 -20.10 18.61 15.50
C ASN A 251 -18.95 18.56 16.52
N ASP A 252 -18.54 19.70 17.07
CA ASP A 252 -18.05 19.66 18.45
C ASP A 252 -19.26 19.47 19.41
N ALA A 253 -19.01 18.97 20.62
CA ALA A 253 -20.05 18.74 21.64
C ALA A 253 -20.76 20.03 22.13
N ASN A 254 -20.32 21.20 21.66
CA ASN A 254 -20.78 22.55 21.96
C ASN A 254 -21.29 23.33 20.71
N GLY A 255 -21.43 22.69 19.54
CA GLY A 255 -21.87 23.33 18.28
C GLY A 255 -20.80 24.12 17.50
N GLY A 256 -19.52 23.99 17.82
CA GLY A 256 -18.39 24.58 17.11
C GLY A 256 -17.93 23.78 15.88
N GLN A 257 -17.48 24.50 14.85
CA GLN A 257 -16.94 23.95 13.61
C GLN A 257 -15.45 23.62 13.79
N VAL A 258 -15.07 22.34 13.74
CA VAL A 258 -13.66 21.88 13.84
C VAL A 258 -13.21 21.37 12.48
N ILE A 259 -12.09 21.90 11.99
CA ILE A 259 -11.41 21.36 10.82
C ILE A 259 -10.47 20.27 11.31
N ALA A 260 -10.88 19.01 11.13
CA ALA A 260 -10.04 17.86 11.47
C ALA A 260 -8.91 17.75 10.43
N LYS A 261 -7.65 17.74 10.88
CA LYS A 261 -6.47 17.53 10.03
C LYS A 261 -6.38 16.05 9.62
N SER A 262 -5.97 15.72 8.42
CA SER A 262 -5.57 14.34 8.13
C SER A 262 -4.15 14.07 8.63
N TYR A 263 -3.81 12.78 8.72
CA TYR A 263 -2.44 12.35 9.04
C TYR A 263 -1.99 11.27 8.08
N ARG A 264 -0.71 11.27 7.72
CA ARG A 264 -0.09 10.16 7.00
C ARG A 264 0.60 9.25 8.00
N LEU A 265 0.19 7.99 8.03
CA LEU A 265 0.82 6.93 8.82
C LEU A 265 1.73 6.11 7.91
N THR A 266 2.98 5.93 8.31
CA THR A 266 3.94 5.04 7.62
C THR A 266 4.38 3.95 8.57
N HIS A 267 4.30 2.70 8.12
CA HIS A 267 4.84 1.53 8.81
C HIS A 267 5.92 0.92 7.94
N THR A 268 7.11 0.77 8.50
CA THR A 268 8.22 0.11 7.81
C THR A 268 8.68 -1.07 8.64
N MET A 269 8.73 -2.24 8.00
CA MET A 269 9.21 -3.47 8.60
C MET A 269 10.31 -4.07 7.73
N SER A 270 11.49 -4.24 8.31
CA SER A 270 12.64 -4.83 7.63
C SER A 270 13.24 -5.97 8.43
N ALA A 271 13.75 -6.97 7.73
CA ALA A 271 14.52 -8.05 8.33
C ALA A 271 15.67 -8.48 7.42
N THR A 272 16.75 -8.92 8.04
CA THR A 272 17.87 -9.60 7.38
C THR A 272 17.85 -11.04 7.82
N GLY A 273 17.78 -11.97 6.88
CA GLY A 273 17.72 -13.39 7.15
C GLY A 273 19.11 -14.03 7.24
N LYS A 274 19.19 -15.22 7.81
CA LYS A 274 20.38 -16.08 7.74
C LYS A 274 20.13 -17.24 6.77
N PRO A 275 21.12 -17.66 5.96
CA PRO A 275 20.95 -18.82 5.10
C PRO A 275 21.02 -20.09 5.95
N HIS A 276 19.96 -20.89 5.96
CA HIS A 276 19.86 -22.06 6.84
C HIS A 276 19.92 -23.37 6.05
N TYR A 277 20.56 -24.38 6.63
CA TYR A 277 20.79 -25.69 6.03
C TYR A 277 20.26 -26.78 6.95
N PHE A 278 19.53 -27.75 6.39
CA PHE A 278 18.94 -28.84 7.16
C PHE A 278 18.63 -30.05 6.25
N PRO A 279 18.48 -31.26 6.81
CA PRO A 279 18.17 -32.44 6.03
C PRO A 279 16.72 -32.44 5.57
N ASN A 280 16.46 -32.96 4.38
CA ASN A 280 15.13 -33.15 3.86
C ASN A 280 14.39 -34.22 4.69
N LYS A 281 13.13 -33.94 5.03
CA LYS A 281 12.27 -34.83 5.84
C LYS A 281 12.11 -36.23 5.22
N ASN A 282 12.10 -36.30 3.88
CA ASN A 282 11.87 -37.55 3.16
C ASN A 282 13.17 -38.28 2.78
N ASP A 283 14.30 -37.57 2.79
CA ASP A 283 15.62 -38.09 2.45
C ASP A 283 16.68 -37.35 3.27
N VAL A 284 17.18 -37.98 4.32
CA VAL A 284 18.09 -37.36 5.30
C VAL A 284 19.46 -37.02 4.69
N ASP A 285 19.80 -37.65 3.57
CA ASP A 285 21.05 -37.38 2.85
C ASP A 285 20.94 -36.18 1.90
N ASP A 286 19.72 -35.72 1.57
CA ASP A 286 19.47 -34.52 0.79
C ASP A 286 19.42 -33.27 1.70
N VAL A 287 20.32 -32.32 1.49
CA VAL A 287 20.42 -31.10 2.31
C VAL A 287 19.75 -29.93 1.62
N ILE A 288 18.71 -29.40 2.25
CA ILE A 288 17.97 -28.25 1.77
C ILE A 288 18.63 -26.97 2.27
N LYS A 289 18.87 -26.03 1.35
CA LYS A 289 19.29 -24.66 1.65
C LYS A 289 18.11 -23.71 1.53
N VAL A 290 17.78 -23.02 2.62
CA VAL A 290 16.87 -21.87 2.57
C VAL A 290 17.71 -20.59 2.51
N PRO A 291 17.56 -19.78 1.44
CA PRO A 291 18.35 -18.56 1.30
C PRO A 291 17.90 -17.50 2.31
N ALA A 292 18.84 -16.64 2.72
CA ALA A 292 18.62 -15.59 3.71
C ALA A 292 17.39 -14.71 3.42
N TRP A 293 17.26 -14.17 2.21
CA TRP A 293 16.14 -13.29 1.84
C TRP A 293 14.77 -13.98 1.97
N LYS A 294 14.70 -15.30 1.78
CA LYS A 294 13.46 -16.08 1.91
C LYS A 294 13.06 -16.19 3.39
N ASN A 295 14.03 -16.43 4.28
CA ASN A 295 13.79 -16.41 5.72
C ASN A 295 13.33 -15.02 6.21
N ALA A 296 13.97 -13.96 5.72
CA ALA A 296 13.53 -12.58 5.99
C ALA A 296 12.09 -12.32 5.50
N GLN A 297 11.78 -12.72 4.28
CA GLN A 297 10.44 -12.56 3.69
C GLN A 297 9.36 -13.28 4.51
N LEU A 298 9.59 -14.55 4.86
CA LEU A 298 8.64 -15.33 5.63
C LEU A 298 8.42 -14.74 7.03
N PHE A 299 9.49 -14.26 7.67
CA PHE A 299 9.43 -13.59 8.97
C PHE A 299 8.55 -12.33 8.92
N VAL A 300 8.86 -11.41 8.01
CA VAL A 300 8.13 -10.13 7.87
C VAL A 300 6.67 -10.38 7.53
N ASN A 301 6.39 -11.26 6.54
CA ASN A 301 5.02 -11.55 6.16
C ASN A 301 4.20 -12.20 7.27
N LYS A 302 4.78 -13.15 8.02
CA LYS A 302 4.09 -13.74 9.18
C LYS A 302 3.85 -12.70 10.26
N LYS A 303 4.81 -11.79 10.52
CA LYS A 303 4.65 -10.74 11.54
C LYS A 303 3.59 -9.71 11.15
N LEU A 304 3.53 -9.32 9.87
CA LEU A 304 2.46 -8.47 9.32
C LEU A 304 1.08 -9.15 9.38
N GLN A 305 1.02 -10.48 9.22
CA GLN A 305 -0.23 -11.26 9.29
C GLN A 305 -0.64 -11.69 10.70
N SER A 306 0.31 -11.70 11.66
CA SER A 306 0.10 -12.23 13.01
C SER A 306 -0.73 -11.26 13.85
N THR A 307 -2.04 -11.46 13.87
CA THR A 307 -2.91 -10.91 14.91
C THR A 307 -2.71 -11.70 16.19
N GLY A 308 -2.53 -11.00 17.31
CA GLY A 308 -2.62 -11.63 18.63
C GLY A 308 -3.96 -12.37 18.73
N HIS A 309 -3.92 -13.69 18.90
CA HIS A 309 -5.03 -14.60 19.20
C HIS A 309 -6.34 -14.43 18.39
N GLY A 310 -6.54 -15.28 17.37
CA GLY A 310 -7.84 -15.90 17.06
C GLY A 310 -8.95 -15.03 16.46
N GLU A 311 -8.76 -13.73 16.25
CA GLU A 311 -9.80 -12.86 15.70
C GLU A 311 -9.94 -13.04 14.17
N LYS A 312 -11.08 -13.61 13.75
CA LYS A 312 -11.42 -13.92 12.34
C LYS A 312 -11.62 -12.70 11.43
N ASN A 313 -11.45 -11.47 11.93
CA ASN A 313 -11.77 -10.23 11.22
C ASN A 313 -10.59 -9.23 11.18
N VAL A 314 -9.39 -9.74 10.90
CA VAL A 314 -8.10 -9.02 10.87
C VAL A 314 -8.12 -7.75 10.01
N HIS A 315 -8.85 -7.77 8.89
CA HIS A 315 -8.97 -6.65 7.96
C HIS A 315 -9.76 -5.45 8.54
N LEU A 316 -10.54 -5.66 9.61
CA LEU A 316 -11.29 -4.61 10.32
C LEU A 316 -10.46 -3.89 11.39
N LEU A 317 -9.24 -4.37 11.65
CA LEU A 317 -8.31 -3.84 12.64
C LEU A 317 -7.15 -3.08 11.99
N TYR A 318 -7.16 -2.78 10.69
CA TYR A 318 -6.12 -1.93 10.09
C TYR A 318 -6.59 -0.47 10.01
N PRO A 319 -5.75 0.54 10.32
CA PRO A 319 -4.37 0.48 10.79
C PRO A 319 -4.34 0.42 12.33
N ASN A 320 -4.49 -0.78 12.89
CA ASN A 320 -4.37 -1.05 14.31
C ASN A 320 -3.81 -2.47 14.49
N VAL A 321 -2.51 -2.60 14.25
CA VAL A 321 -1.78 -3.75 14.75
C VAL A 321 -1.63 -3.55 16.26
N ARG A 322 -2.44 -4.30 17.03
CA ARG A 322 -2.22 -4.55 18.47
C ARG A 322 -2.27 -3.31 19.40
N ASN A 323 -3.28 -2.44 19.27
CA ASN A 323 -3.48 -1.24 20.09
C ASN A 323 -2.30 -0.23 20.05
N HIS A 324 -1.36 -0.38 19.12
CA HIS A 324 -0.22 0.55 18.98
C HIS A 324 -0.58 1.80 18.18
N VAL A 325 -1.70 1.79 17.45
CA VAL A 325 -2.25 2.97 16.75
C VAL A 325 -3.66 3.28 17.29
N GLY A 326 -3.80 3.21 18.62
CA GLY A 326 -5.00 3.59 19.36
C GLY A 326 -4.68 4.54 20.51
N SER A 327 -5.71 5.23 21.01
CA SER A 327 -5.67 6.11 22.18
C SER A 327 -4.81 5.49 23.29
N GLY A 328 -3.68 6.15 23.59
CA GLY A 328 -2.69 5.70 24.58
C GLY A 328 -1.26 5.59 24.04
N THR A 329 -1.06 5.32 22.75
CA THR A 329 0.28 5.32 22.11
C THR A 329 0.49 6.57 21.24
N MET A 330 -0.57 7.03 20.55
CA MET A 330 -0.58 8.24 19.71
C MET A 330 -1.90 8.99 19.95
N SER A 331 -1.85 10.33 20.08
CA SER A 331 -3.00 11.17 20.47
C SER A 331 -3.99 11.43 19.32
N LEU A 332 -4.58 10.37 18.76
CA LEU A 332 -5.61 10.45 17.72
C LEU A 332 -7.02 10.34 18.35
N ILE A 333 -7.99 11.10 17.84
CA ILE A 333 -9.40 10.97 18.27
C ILE A 333 -9.99 9.66 17.72
N GLU A 334 -10.94 9.05 18.46
CA GLU A 334 -11.53 7.74 18.15
C GLU A 334 -12.24 7.65 16.78
N GLN A 335 -12.54 8.80 16.16
CA GLN A 335 -13.25 8.89 14.87
C GLN A 335 -12.36 8.67 13.64
N TYR A 336 -11.04 8.62 13.77
CA TYR A 336 -10.15 8.46 12.62
C TYR A 336 -10.14 7.03 12.10
N ARG A 337 -10.21 6.89 10.78
CA ARG A 337 -10.08 5.63 10.05
C ARG A 337 -8.92 5.74 9.05
N GLY A 338 -8.35 4.59 8.67
CA GLY A 338 -7.30 4.52 7.65
C GLY A 338 -7.86 4.34 6.25
N TYR A 339 -7.32 5.09 5.30
CA TYR A 339 -7.69 5.12 3.90
C TYR A 339 -6.45 5.10 3.00
N ASP A 340 -6.67 4.93 1.69
CA ASP A 340 -5.65 5.02 0.63
C ASP A 340 -4.38 4.22 0.93
N HIS A 341 -4.58 2.98 1.36
CA HIS A 341 -3.47 2.10 1.70
C HIS A 341 -2.61 1.81 0.47
N SER A 342 -1.31 2.01 0.61
CA SER A 342 -0.33 1.55 -0.36
C SER A 342 0.79 0.77 0.31
N ARG A 343 1.26 -0.28 -0.38
CA ARG A 343 2.35 -1.14 0.08
C ARG A 343 3.44 -1.19 -0.97
N THR A 344 4.68 -1.04 -0.53
CA THR A 344 5.89 -1.23 -1.33
C THR A 344 6.72 -2.34 -0.69
N GLU A 345 7.13 -3.32 -1.49
CA GLU A 345 7.93 -4.45 -1.05
C GLU A 345 9.28 -4.44 -1.78
N GLU A 346 10.37 -4.64 -1.04
CA GLU A 346 11.73 -4.68 -1.57
C GLU A 346 12.42 -5.97 -1.11
N VAL A 347 12.96 -6.72 -2.08
CA VAL A 347 13.71 -7.95 -1.83
C VAL A 347 15.15 -7.74 -2.30
N SER A 348 16.11 -7.84 -1.37
CA SER A 348 17.54 -7.85 -1.70
C SER A 348 18.11 -9.26 -1.58
N ILE A 349 18.25 -9.94 -2.73
CA ILE A 349 18.75 -11.32 -2.79
C ILE A 349 20.19 -11.43 -2.28
N SER A 350 21.05 -10.47 -2.65
CA SER A 350 22.47 -10.48 -2.27
C SER A 350 22.68 -10.14 -0.80
N ASN A 351 21.93 -9.18 -0.26
CA ASN A 351 22.05 -8.78 1.14
C ASN A 351 21.23 -9.69 2.07
N GLY A 352 20.42 -10.59 1.51
CA GLY A 352 19.59 -11.50 2.31
C GLY A 352 18.46 -10.81 3.06
N SER A 353 18.07 -9.60 2.64
CA SER A 353 17.10 -8.77 3.35
C SER A 353 15.78 -8.62 2.59
N TYR A 354 14.72 -8.36 3.35
CA TYR A 354 13.39 -8.05 2.85
C TYR A 354 12.80 -6.89 3.64
N ASN A 355 12.22 -5.93 2.94
CA ASN A 355 11.63 -4.74 3.51
C ASN A 355 10.22 -4.53 2.96
N VAL A 356 9.29 -4.15 3.84
CA VAL A 356 7.93 -3.77 3.50
C VAL A 356 7.66 -2.40 4.09
N THR A 357 7.25 -1.46 3.24
CA THR A 357 6.77 -0.15 3.66
C THR A 357 5.30 -0.02 3.29
N GLU A 358 4.47 0.23 4.28
CA GLU A 358 3.04 0.50 4.13
C GLU A 358 2.72 1.94 4.52
N THR A 359 1.80 2.58 3.79
CA THR A 359 1.33 3.92 4.13
C THR A 359 -0.18 4.01 4.09
N TRP A 360 -0.75 4.78 5.03
CA TRP A 360 -2.18 5.09 5.11
C TRP A 360 -2.40 6.57 5.28
N LEU A 361 -3.54 7.04 4.79
CA LEU A 361 -4.12 8.32 5.15
C LEU A 361 -5.14 8.13 6.27
N LEU A 362 -4.89 8.72 7.42
CA LEU A 362 -5.82 8.77 8.54
C LEU A 362 -6.72 10.00 8.39
N ALA A 363 -8.05 9.78 8.32
CA ALA A 363 -9.04 10.84 8.22
C ALA A 363 -10.29 10.50 9.05
N SER A 364 -11.05 11.52 9.44
CA SER A 364 -12.32 11.38 10.18
C SER A 364 -13.49 10.96 9.28
N GLY A 365 -13.44 11.29 8.00
CA GLY A 365 -14.49 11.01 7.02
C GLY A 365 -13.94 10.31 5.78
N THR A 366 -14.86 9.90 4.91
CA THR A 366 -14.56 9.10 3.71
C THR A 366 -14.20 9.95 2.48
N ALA A 367 -14.30 11.27 2.58
CA ALA A 367 -13.96 12.20 1.51
C ALA A 367 -13.69 13.59 2.10
N TYR A 368 -12.80 14.35 1.47
CA TYR A 368 -12.56 15.75 1.81
C TYR A 368 -12.90 16.65 0.61
N GLU A 369 -13.20 17.90 0.93
CA GLU A 369 -13.55 18.93 -0.04
C GLU A 369 -12.65 20.14 0.19
N ASN A 370 -11.94 20.57 -0.85
CA ASN A 370 -11.23 21.83 -0.86
C ASN A 370 -11.93 22.76 -1.84
N PHE A 371 -12.15 24.02 -1.47
CA PHE A 371 -12.81 24.98 -2.34
C PHE A 371 -12.20 26.37 -2.20
N ASN A 372 -12.28 27.13 -3.29
CA ASN A 372 -11.91 28.53 -3.36
C ASN A 372 -13.13 29.35 -3.81
N MET A 373 -13.33 30.52 -3.22
CA MET A 373 -14.40 31.45 -3.61
C MET A 373 -13.78 32.75 -4.09
N ASN A 374 -14.26 33.26 -5.21
CA ASN A 374 -13.88 34.57 -5.73
C ASN A 374 -15.12 35.46 -5.86
N ILE A 375 -15.04 36.65 -5.28
CA ILE A 375 -16.12 37.64 -5.29
C ILE A 375 -15.72 38.74 -6.27
N SER A 376 -16.53 38.96 -7.30
CA SER A 376 -16.35 40.02 -8.29
C SER A 376 -17.48 41.02 -8.22
N SER A 377 -17.12 42.26 -7.89
CA SER A 377 -18.00 43.42 -7.94
C SER A 377 -17.34 44.52 -8.76
N GLU A 378 -17.85 44.80 -9.95
CA GLU A 378 -17.32 45.84 -10.84
C GLU A 378 -18.27 47.04 -10.88
N VAL A 379 -17.74 48.27 -10.85
CA VAL A 379 -18.53 49.51 -10.80
C VAL A 379 -19.43 49.69 -12.05
N GLY A 380 -19.09 49.05 -13.17
CA GLY A 380 -19.88 49.07 -14.41
C GLY A 380 -20.86 47.90 -14.58
N SER A 381 -20.82 46.90 -13.69
CA SER A 381 -21.75 45.78 -13.69
C SER A 381 -22.87 46.04 -12.69
N PRO A 382 -24.15 45.88 -13.07
CA PRO A 382 -25.26 45.99 -12.12
C PRO A 382 -25.29 44.85 -11.10
N PHE A 383 -24.57 43.75 -11.35
CA PHE A 383 -24.61 42.55 -10.53
C PHE A 383 -23.27 42.24 -9.87
N ILE A 384 -23.36 41.76 -8.62
CA ILE A 384 -22.26 41.17 -7.87
C ILE A 384 -22.28 39.68 -8.17
N SER A 385 -21.13 39.13 -8.57
CA SER A 385 -20.99 37.70 -8.85
C SER A 385 -20.02 37.03 -7.89
N VAL A 386 -20.32 35.77 -7.57
CA VAL A 386 -19.49 34.90 -6.74
C VAL A 386 -19.24 33.62 -7.51
N SER A 387 -17.99 33.30 -7.78
CA SER A 387 -17.60 32.00 -8.31
C SER A 387 -17.04 31.13 -7.20
N ILE A 388 -17.43 29.85 -7.18
CA ILE A 388 -16.90 28.85 -6.26
C ILE A 388 -16.34 27.67 -7.05
N ASP A 389 -15.06 27.41 -6.84
CA ASP A 389 -14.28 26.35 -7.43
C ASP A 389 -13.99 25.31 -6.34
N GLY A 390 -14.64 24.15 -6.41
CA GLY A 390 -14.47 23.08 -5.45
C GLY A 390 -13.86 21.83 -6.08
N SER A 391 -13.04 21.13 -5.30
CA SER A 391 -12.51 19.81 -5.60
C SER A 391 -12.80 18.87 -4.43
N ILE A 392 -13.53 17.81 -4.72
CA ILE A 392 -13.88 16.74 -3.79
C ILE A 392 -13.02 15.54 -4.14
N LYS A 393 -12.25 15.05 -3.17
CA LYS A 393 -11.50 13.79 -3.28
C LYS A 393 -12.12 12.79 -2.32
N GLY A 394 -12.55 11.65 -2.84
CA GLY A 394 -12.94 10.53 -2.01
C GLY A 394 -11.73 9.68 -1.65
N LEU A 395 -11.79 9.09 -0.47
CA LEU A 395 -10.74 8.25 0.10
C LEU A 395 -11.09 6.78 -0.11
N SER A 396 -10.13 5.97 -0.53
CA SER A 396 -10.33 4.54 -0.75
C SER A 396 -10.25 3.76 0.56
N GLU A 397 -11.24 2.89 0.79
CA GLU A 397 -11.21 1.91 1.89
C GLU A 397 -10.57 0.57 1.47
N SER A 398 -10.22 0.43 0.19
CA SER A 398 -9.59 -0.76 -0.36
C SER A 398 -8.06 -0.64 -0.38
N GLY A 399 -7.39 -1.71 0.04
CA GLY A 399 -5.96 -1.87 -0.16
C GLY A 399 -5.62 -2.44 -1.54
N PRO A 400 -4.32 -2.54 -1.89
CA PRO A 400 -3.88 -2.99 -3.21
C PRO A 400 -4.38 -4.38 -3.60
N SER A 401 -4.60 -5.27 -2.61
CA SER A 401 -5.13 -6.61 -2.81
C SER A 401 -6.65 -6.67 -2.98
N GLY A 402 -7.34 -5.52 -2.99
CA GLY A 402 -8.80 -5.45 -2.97
C GLY A 402 -9.41 -5.82 -1.62
N VAL A 403 -8.59 -5.99 -0.58
CA VAL A 403 -9.02 -6.25 0.79
C VAL A 403 -9.35 -4.92 1.47
N ALA A 404 -10.41 -4.88 2.29
CA ALA A 404 -10.74 -3.70 3.09
C ALA A 404 -9.66 -3.47 4.17
N VAL A 405 -9.21 -2.22 4.35
CA VAL A 405 -8.04 -1.91 5.21
C VAL A 405 -8.29 -0.71 6.14
N GLY A 406 -9.56 -0.41 6.46
CA GLY A 406 -9.98 0.87 7.04
C GLY A 406 -10.83 0.84 8.33
N GLY A 407 -10.51 -0.01 9.31
CA GLY A 407 -10.99 0.12 10.68
C GLY A 407 -12.51 -0.04 10.91
N ARG A 408 -12.90 -0.17 12.19
CA ARG A 408 -14.11 -0.87 12.66
C ARG A 408 -15.45 -0.27 12.16
N LEU A 409 -16.03 -0.88 11.13
CA LEU A 409 -17.46 -0.78 10.85
C LEU A 409 -18.23 -1.92 11.55
N PRO A 410 -19.25 -1.62 12.36
CA PRO A 410 -20.31 -2.56 12.65
C PRO A 410 -21.27 -2.57 11.46
N GLN A 411 -21.20 -3.65 10.67
CA GLN A 411 -22.13 -4.05 9.59
C GLN A 411 -21.89 -3.51 8.17
N SER A 412 -21.60 -4.48 7.28
CA SER A 412 -21.56 -4.49 5.81
C SER A 412 -20.73 -3.42 5.08
N PRO A 413 -19.52 -3.77 4.60
CA PRO A 413 -18.78 -2.91 3.67
C PRO A 413 -19.19 -3.29 2.25
N THR A 414 -20.17 -2.61 1.66
CA THR A 414 -20.09 -2.43 0.22
C THR A 414 -18.89 -1.52 0.01
N MET A 415 -17.72 -2.08 -0.25
CA MET A 415 -16.47 -1.32 -0.42
C MET A 415 -16.73 -0.25 -1.48
N LYS A 416 -16.80 1.01 -1.06
CA LYS A 416 -16.97 2.13 -1.97
C LYS A 416 -15.59 2.46 -2.50
N SER A 417 -15.49 2.58 -3.82
CA SER A 417 -14.28 3.15 -4.44
C SER A 417 -14.08 4.59 -3.95
N ALA A 418 -12.86 5.10 -4.07
CA ALA A 418 -12.57 6.52 -3.85
C ALA A 418 -13.62 7.40 -4.57
N TYR A 419 -13.95 7.09 -5.83
CA TYR A 419 -15.00 7.79 -6.55
C TYR A 419 -16.40 7.67 -5.92
N GLY A 420 -16.79 6.48 -5.45
CA GLY A 420 -18.07 6.29 -4.77
C GLY A 420 -18.22 7.14 -3.50
N ASN A 421 -17.14 7.29 -2.73
CA ASN A 421 -17.11 8.17 -1.57
C ASN A 421 -17.14 9.65 -1.97
N ALA A 422 -16.43 10.04 -3.03
CA ALA A 422 -16.48 11.39 -3.58
C ALA A 422 -17.90 11.78 -4.04
N LEU A 423 -18.62 10.84 -4.69
CA LEU A 423 -19.97 11.06 -5.18
C LEU A 423 -20.99 11.27 -4.06
N GLU A 424 -20.87 10.53 -2.96
CA GLU A 424 -21.72 10.70 -1.78
C GLU A 424 -21.49 12.06 -1.12
N LYS A 425 -20.23 12.48 -0.98
CA LYS A 425 -19.88 13.82 -0.50
C LYS A 425 -20.42 14.89 -1.45
N TYR A 426 -20.25 14.73 -2.76
CA TYR A 426 -20.79 15.65 -3.77
C TYR A 426 -22.31 15.80 -3.66
N ARG A 427 -23.05 14.69 -3.53
CA ARG A 427 -24.52 14.72 -3.34
C ARG A 427 -24.91 15.47 -2.07
N SER A 428 -24.16 15.28 -0.98
CA SER A 428 -24.41 15.97 0.28
C SER A 428 -24.18 17.49 0.21
N VAL A 429 -23.15 17.94 -0.52
CA VAL A 429 -22.84 19.38 -0.62
C VAL A 429 -23.67 20.09 -1.68
N SER A 430 -24.02 19.41 -2.78
CA SER A 430 -24.79 19.97 -3.91
C SER A 430 -26.30 19.82 -3.78
N ASN A 431 -26.79 19.07 -2.78
CA ASN A 431 -28.18 18.66 -2.64
C ASN A 431 -28.68 17.89 -3.89
N ASP A 432 -28.00 16.79 -4.20
CA ASP A 432 -28.23 15.95 -5.39
C ASP A 432 -28.16 16.73 -6.73
N GLY A 433 -27.21 17.67 -6.83
CA GLY A 433 -27.01 18.47 -8.04
C GLY A 433 -28.07 19.55 -8.28
N LYS A 434 -28.94 19.84 -7.31
CA LYS A 434 -29.97 20.89 -7.45
C LYS A 434 -29.46 22.30 -7.15
N PHE A 435 -28.31 22.44 -6.48
CA PHE A 435 -27.55 23.67 -6.22
C PHE A 435 -28.28 24.90 -5.64
N GLY A 436 -29.59 24.85 -5.39
CA GLY A 436 -30.37 25.95 -4.82
C GLY A 436 -30.20 26.09 -3.30
N ILE A 437 -31.22 26.67 -2.64
CA ILE A 437 -31.20 27.06 -1.21
C ILE A 437 -30.81 25.90 -0.26
N GLY A 438 -31.12 24.66 -0.62
CA GLY A 438 -30.75 23.47 0.16
C GLY A 438 -29.26 23.09 0.10
N SER A 439 -28.53 23.56 -0.91
CA SER A 439 -27.13 23.24 -1.17
C SER A 439 -26.20 23.95 -0.18
N GLN A 440 -25.18 23.25 0.32
CA GLN A 440 -24.12 23.86 1.13
C GLN A 440 -23.29 24.83 0.28
N ILE A 441 -23.15 24.56 -1.03
CA ILE A 441 -22.42 25.41 -1.97
C ILE A 441 -23.08 26.80 -2.06
N TYR A 442 -24.40 26.85 -2.24
CA TYR A 442 -25.14 28.12 -2.28
C TYR A 442 -25.06 28.86 -0.93
N LYS A 443 -25.26 28.15 0.18
CA LYS A 443 -25.17 28.75 1.52
C LYS A 443 -23.80 29.41 1.76
N ARG A 444 -22.72 28.75 1.35
CA ARG A 444 -21.35 29.31 1.43
C ARG A 444 -21.20 30.56 0.57
N ALA A 445 -21.64 30.51 -0.69
CA ALA A 445 -21.56 31.65 -1.59
C ALA A 445 -22.40 32.85 -1.11
N ASN A 446 -23.64 32.59 -0.66
CA ASN A 446 -24.53 33.63 -0.15
C ASN A 446 -24.04 34.24 1.17
N ASN A 447 -23.42 33.44 2.05
CA ASN A 447 -22.81 33.95 3.28
C ASN A 447 -21.55 34.78 3.05
N ALA A 448 -20.93 34.69 1.87
CA ALA A 448 -19.74 35.45 1.52
C ALA A 448 -20.04 36.91 1.12
N VAL A 449 -21.31 37.21 0.83
CA VAL A 449 -21.78 38.53 0.39
C VAL A 449 -22.87 39.08 1.32
N ALA A 450 -23.04 40.41 1.34
CA ALA A 450 -24.07 41.05 2.15
C ALA A 450 -25.45 41.11 1.46
N VAL A 451 -25.50 40.85 0.15
CA VAL A 451 -26.72 40.91 -0.68
C VAL A 451 -27.14 39.49 -1.03
N GLU A 452 -28.44 39.23 -1.04
CA GLU A 452 -28.97 37.92 -1.39
C GLU A 452 -28.66 37.58 -2.86
N LEU A 453 -28.00 36.43 -3.05
CA LEU A 453 -27.71 35.88 -4.39
C LEU A 453 -28.91 35.11 -4.92
N ASN A 454 -29.06 35.10 -6.24
CA ASN A 454 -30.03 34.25 -6.91
C ASN A 454 -29.72 32.78 -6.60
N SER A 455 -30.74 32.05 -6.15
CA SER A 455 -30.62 30.62 -5.84
C SER A 455 -30.34 29.73 -7.06
N GLN A 456 -30.57 30.23 -8.27
CA GLN A 456 -30.24 29.53 -9.51
C GLN A 456 -28.85 29.96 -10.00
N PRO A 457 -27.87 29.03 -10.08
CA PRO A 457 -26.54 29.36 -10.54
C PRO A 457 -26.57 29.90 -11.98
N ASN A 458 -25.68 30.84 -12.27
CA ASN A 458 -25.48 31.39 -13.60
C ASN A 458 -24.73 30.40 -14.52
N SER A 459 -23.74 29.70 -13.98
CA SER A 459 -23.06 28.61 -14.68
C SER A 459 -22.80 27.44 -13.75
N ILE A 460 -22.90 26.22 -14.29
CA ILE A 460 -22.51 24.99 -13.62
C ILE A 460 -21.56 24.27 -14.57
N SER A 461 -20.37 23.93 -14.07
CA SER A 461 -19.44 23.02 -14.73
C SER A 461 -19.00 21.95 -13.75
N LEU A 462 -19.01 20.70 -14.22
CA LEU A 462 -18.70 19.53 -13.42
C LEU A 462 -17.71 18.67 -14.21
N ALA A 463 -16.59 18.31 -13.59
CA ALA A 463 -15.67 17.32 -14.11
C ALA A 463 -15.50 16.18 -13.10
N GLN A 464 -15.46 14.95 -13.59
CA GLN A 464 -15.41 13.74 -12.79
C GLN A 464 -14.25 12.87 -13.29
N ASN A 465 -13.49 12.31 -12.35
CA ASN A 465 -12.43 11.36 -12.64
C ASN A 465 -12.60 10.16 -11.71
N GLU A 466 -13.03 9.03 -12.28
CA GLU A 466 -13.30 7.81 -11.54
C GLU A 466 -12.02 7.12 -11.04
N TYR A 467 -10.92 7.24 -11.79
CA TYR A 467 -9.64 6.61 -11.44
C TYR A 467 -9.00 7.31 -10.25
N ASP A 468 -8.94 8.64 -10.30
CA ASP A 468 -8.43 9.42 -9.18
C ASP A 468 -9.48 9.58 -8.06
N GLY A 469 -10.74 9.23 -8.29
CA GLY A 469 -11.80 9.44 -7.31
C GLY A 469 -12.03 10.91 -6.96
N THR A 470 -11.87 11.81 -7.94
CA THR A 470 -12.05 13.25 -7.77
C THR A 470 -13.26 13.77 -8.53
N ILE A 471 -14.01 14.68 -7.91
CA ILE A 471 -15.09 15.43 -8.54
C ILE A 471 -14.80 16.92 -8.35
N THR A 472 -14.62 17.65 -9.43
CA THR A 472 -14.44 19.09 -9.40
C THR A 472 -15.69 19.78 -9.92
N TYR A 473 -16.13 20.81 -9.20
CA TYR A 473 -17.25 21.65 -9.60
C TYR A 473 -16.79 23.10 -9.69
N ASN A 474 -17.28 23.82 -10.69
CA ASN A 474 -17.17 25.26 -10.76
C ASN A 474 -18.57 25.82 -11.01
N LEU A 475 -19.02 26.65 -10.06
CA LEU A 475 -20.31 27.32 -10.12
C LEU A 475 -20.12 28.83 -10.03
N SER A 476 -20.96 29.57 -10.74
CA SER A 476 -21.10 31.02 -10.54
C SER A 476 -22.52 31.37 -10.13
N PHE A 477 -22.62 32.29 -9.18
CA PHE A 477 -23.86 32.89 -8.72
C PHE A 477 -23.79 34.40 -8.92
N ASP A 478 -24.93 35.03 -9.15
CA ASP A 478 -25.07 36.48 -9.19
C ASP A 478 -26.30 36.92 -8.39
N ASN A 479 -26.43 38.20 -8.11
CA ASN A 479 -27.62 38.78 -7.46
C ASN A 479 -28.69 39.23 -8.48
N ARG A 480 -28.75 38.59 -9.66
CA ARG A 480 -29.80 38.92 -10.65
C ARG A 480 -31.19 38.63 -10.05
N PRO A 481 -32.21 39.43 -10.36
CA PRO A 481 -33.57 39.13 -9.94
C PRO A 481 -34.00 37.72 -10.37
N THR A 482 -34.84 37.08 -9.56
CA THR A 482 -35.45 35.79 -9.93
C THR A 482 -36.36 35.97 -11.14
N ASN A 483 -36.42 34.97 -12.03
CA ASN A 483 -37.31 34.98 -13.19
C ASN A 483 -38.76 35.23 -12.75
N ILE A 484 -39.50 36.02 -13.54
CA ILE A 484 -40.89 36.39 -13.25
C ILE A 484 -41.79 35.18 -13.53
N LEU A 485 -41.45 34.43 -14.58
CA LEU A 485 -42.17 33.24 -15.00
C LEU A 485 -41.64 31.98 -14.30
N SER A 486 -42.56 31.17 -13.78
CA SER A 486 -42.21 29.94 -13.07
C SER A 486 -41.80 28.83 -14.04
N GLY A 487 -40.80 28.02 -13.68
CA GLY A 487 -40.34 26.89 -14.49
C GLY A 487 -39.48 27.27 -15.70
N VAL A 488 -39.07 28.54 -15.81
CA VAL A 488 -38.18 29.04 -16.86
C VAL A 488 -36.74 29.06 -16.34
N MET A 489 -35.80 28.53 -17.13
CA MET A 489 -34.36 28.54 -16.83
C MET A 489 -33.74 29.91 -17.09
N SER A 490 -34.08 30.56 -18.20
CA SER A 490 -33.66 31.94 -18.50
C SER A 490 -34.78 32.73 -19.17
N GLU A 491 -34.93 33.98 -18.76
CA GLU A 491 -35.91 34.93 -19.28
C GLU A 491 -35.18 36.20 -19.75
N SER A 492 -35.47 36.63 -20.98
CA SER A 492 -35.02 37.90 -21.54
C SER A 492 -36.23 38.70 -21.98
N ILE A 493 -36.45 39.84 -21.33
CA ILE A 493 -37.52 40.78 -21.64
C ILE A 493 -36.88 42.06 -22.15
N SER A 494 -37.24 42.48 -23.36
CA SER A 494 -36.84 43.78 -23.90
C SER A 494 -38.07 44.56 -24.36
N VAL A 495 -38.15 45.80 -23.91
CA VAL A 495 -39.18 46.76 -24.30
C VAL A 495 -38.49 47.94 -24.96
N ASN A 496 -38.86 48.23 -26.20
CA ASN A 496 -38.36 49.36 -26.95
C ASN A 496 -39.50 50.31 -27.28
N ASP A 497 -39.44 51.52 -26.73
CA ASP A 497 -40.41 52.58 -26.99
C ASP A 497 -39.86 53.53 -28.05
N THR A 498 -40.63 53.69 -29.13
CA THR A 498 -40.35 54.64 -30.20
C THR A 498 -41.32 55.81 -30.09
N TYR A 499 -40.77 56.99 -29.79
CA TYR A 499 -41.52 58.22 -29.68
C TYR A 499 -41.85 58.84 -31.06
N PRO A 500 -42.98 59.56 -31.19
CA PRO A 500 -43.36 60.29 -32.38
C PRO A 500 -42.30 61.27 -32.89
N GLY A 501 -41.93 61.11 -34.16
CA GLY A 501 -41.14 62.08 -34.92
C GLY A 501 -42.02 62.96 -35.82
N ASP A 502 -41.45 64.06 -36.31
CA ASP A 502 -42.14 64.92 -37.27
C ASP A 502 -42.17 64.26 -38.65
N VAL A 503 -43.33 64.29 -39.32
CA VAL A 503 -43.45 63.77 -40.69
C VAL A 503 -43.14 64.89 -41.67
N PHE A 504 -42.11 64.69 -42.50
CA PHE A 504 -41.67 65.65 -43.51
C PHE A 504 -41.39 64.97 -44.86
N ALA A 505 -41.62 65.69 -45.95
CA ALA A 505 -41.26 65.29 -47.30
C ALA A 505 -39.91 65.89 -47.68
N ILE A 506 -39.08 65.09 -48.35
CA ILE A 506 -37.79 65.51 -48.90
C ILE A 506 -37.98 65.64 -50.42
N ILE A 507 -38.03 66.86 -50.93
CA ILE A 507 -38.21 67.11 -52.37
C ILE A 507 -36.84 67.48 -52.97
N PRO A 508 -36.21 66.59 -53.76
CA PRO A 508 -34.95 66.90 -54.42
C PRO A 508 -35.18 67.90 -55.57
N VAL A 509 -34.43 69.00 -55.57
CA VAL A 509 -34.45 69.99 -56.65
C VAL A 509 -33.06 70.05 -57.28
N ILE A 510 -32.99 69.75 -58.58
CA ILE A 510 -31.73 69.71 -59.33
C ILE A 510 -31.11 71.12 -59.37
N GLY A 511 -29.85 71.24 -58.95
CA GLY A 511 -29.08 72.49 -58.98
C GLY A 511 -29.07 73.32 -57.67
N ARG A 512 -29.76 72.88 -56.61
CA ARG A 512 -29.75 73.59 -55.31
C ARG A 512 -28.54 73.20 -54.45
N LYS A 513 -27.61 74.14 -54.23
CA LYS A 513 -26.38 73.93 -53.41
C LYS A 513 -26.63 73.55 -51.95
N GLN A 514 -27.79 73.89 -51.39
CA GLN A 514 -28.17 73.63 -49.99
C GLN A 514 -28.89 72.29 -49.78
N GLY A 515 -29.01 71.47 -50.82
CA GLY A 515 -29.70 70.18 -50.77
C GLY A 515 -31.22 70.26 -50.99
N PRO A 516 -31.93 69.13 -50.81
CA PRO A 516 -33.37 69.02 -51.00
C PRO A 516 -34.17 69.98 -50.12
N VAL A 517 -35.39 70.32 -50.53
CA VAL A 517 -36.32 71.09 -49.68
C VAL A 517 -36.97 70.12 -48.70
N LEU A 518 -36.83 70.38 -47.41
CA LEU A 518 -37.56 69.68 -46.35
C LEU A 518 -38.88 70.41 -46.15
N GLN A 519 -40.00 69.74 -46.43
CA GLN A 519 -41.34 70.28 -46.25
C GLN A 519 -42.06 69.50 -45.15
N TYR A 520 -42.45 70.19 -44.07
CA TYR A 520 -43.31 69.60 -43.04
C TYR A 520 -44.69 69.34 -43.64
N ILE A 521 -45.17 68.10 -43.59
CA ILE A 521 -46.43 67.71 -44.26
C ILE A 521 -47.64 67.68 -43.31
N GLY A 522 -47.48 68.20 -42.08
CA GLY A 522 -48.56 68.32 -41.11
C GLY A 522 -48.91 66.99 -40.46
N GLY A 523 -48.09 66.56 -39.49
CA GLY A 523 -48.33 65.36 -38.70
C GLY A 523 -47.12 64.93 -37.87
N ARG A 524 -47.35 64.04 -36.91
CA ARG A 524 -46.32 63.29 -36.19
C ARG A 524 -46.56 61.79 -36.40
N THR A 525 -45.50 60.99 -36.37
CA THR A 525 -45.64 59.53 -36.40
C THR A 525 -46.32 59.03 -35.13
N GLU A 526 -46.86 57.83 -35.18
CA GLU A 526 -47.44 57.15 -34.03
C GLU A 526 -46.42 56.83 -32.91
N TYR A 527 -46.89 56.66 -31.67
CA TYR A 527 -46.10 55.99 -30.63
C TYR A 527 -46.08 54.50 -30.93
N LYS A 528 -44.91 53.87 -30.83
CA LYS A 528 -44.76 52.42 -30.92
C LYS A 528 -44.08 51.87 -29.69
N ARG A 529 -44.55 50.71 -29.23
CA ARG A 529 -43.87 49.88 -28.23
C ARG A 529 -43.66 48.51 -28.82
N ASP A 530 -42.41 48.07 -28.85
CA ASP A 530 -42.03 46.73 -29.27
C ASP A 530 -41.57 45.94 -28.05
N LEU A 531 -42.29 44.85 -27.74
CA LEU A 531 -41.90 43.86 -26.75
C LEU A 531 -41.30 42.66 -27.47
N SER A 532 -40.08 42.29 -27.06
CA SER A 532 -39.47 41.02 -27.43
C SER A 532 -39.17 40.23 -26.15
N LEU A 533 -39.79 39.06 -26.05
CA LEU A 533 -39.61 38.13 -24.95
C LEU A 533 -38.98 36.84 -25.47
N GLU A 534 -37.90 36.40 -24.84
CA GLU A 534 -37.27 35.10 -25.08
C GLU A 534 -37.18 34.30 -23.78
N LEU A 535 -37.71 33.08 -23.80
CA LEU A 535 -37.71 32.15 -22.67
C LEU A 535 -36.97 30.88 -23.07
N VAL A 536 -36.22 30.33 -22.11
CA VAL A 536 -35.65 28.98 -22.20
C VAL A 536 -36.22 28.15 -21.07
N LEU A 537 -36.93 27.09 -21.42
CA LEU A 537 -37.53 26.13 -20.51
C LEU A 537 -36.65 24.90 -20.36
N ASP A 538 -36.84 24.17 -19.26
CA ASP A 538 -36.19 22.88 -19.08
C ASP A 538 -36.71 21.87 -20.13
N TYR A 539 -35.80 21.40 -20.99
CA TYR A 539 -36.13 20.48 -22.07
C TYR A 539 -36.37 19.04 -21.55
N THR A 540 -35.97 18.72 -20.32
CA THR A 540 -36.10 17.37 -19.75
C THR A 540 -37.53 17.03 -19.32
N ASP A 541 -38.39 18.03 -19.15
CA ASP A 541 -39.81 17.88 -18.79
C ASP A 541 -40.73 17.75 -20.03
N VAL A 542 -40.15 17.75 -21.23
CA VAL A 542 -40.86 17.67 -22.51
C VAL A 542 -41.07 16.20 -22.90
N SER A 543 -42.26 15.64 -22.65
CA SER A 543 -42.56 14.24 -23.05
C SER A 543 -42.48 14.01 -24.57
N TYR A 544 -41.53 13.21 -25.05
CA TYR A 544 -41.34 12.86 -26.46
C TYR A 544 -42.21 11.67 -26.94
N GLU A 545 -43.51 11.68 -26.60
CA GLU A 545 -44.44 10.65 -27.09
C GLU A 545 -44.95 10.94 -28.52
N ARG A 546 -45.42 9.91 -29.22
CA ARG A 546 -45.79 9.93 -30.66
C ARG A 546 -47.03 10.78 -31.01
N ASP A 547 -47.81 11.21 -30.02
CA ASP A 547 -48.95 12.11 -30.23
C ASP A 547 -48.50 13.57 -30.27
N ARG A 548 -49.27 14.46 -30.90
CA ARG A 548 -48.96 15.90 -31.17
C ARG A 548 -48.69 16.80 -29.92
N LYS A 549 -48.24 16.25 -28.81
CA LYS A 549 -47.99 16.89 -27.50
C LYS A 549 -46.90 17.95 -27.53
N LEU A 550 -45.90 17.87 -28.41
CA LEU A 550 -44.80 18.87 -28.47
C LEU A 550 -45.27 20.29 -28.83
N LEU A 551 -46.33 20.41 -29.63
CA LEU A 551 -46.97 21.70 -29.95
C LEU A 551 -47.98 22.12 -28.86
N LEU A 552 -48.55 21.15 -28.14
CA LEU A 552 -49.46 21.41 -27.00
C LEU A 552 -48.71 21.78 -25.72
N GLN A 553 -47.39 21.56 -25.67
CA GLN A 553 -46.48 22.00 -24.61
C GLN A 553 -45.94 23.43 -24.82
N LYS A 554 -46.44 24.14 -25.83
CA LYS A 554 -46.07 25.53 -26.09
C LYS A 554 -46.45 26.41 -24.89
N PRO A 555 -45.58 27.32 -24.43
CA PRO A 555 -45.83 28.14 -23.24
C PRO A 555 -47.10 29.00 -23.29
N SER A 556 -47.52 29.44 -24.48
CA SER A 556 -48.78 30.18 -24.66
C SER A 556 -50.05 29.32 -24.55
N LEU A 557 -49.91 27.99 -24.41
CA LEU A 557 -51.02 27.04 -24.35
C LEU A 557 -51.11 26.28 -23.02
N THR A 558 -50.02 26.21 -22.24
CA THR A 558 -49.93 25.42 -21.00
C THR A 558 -50.08 26.29 -19.76
N ASP A 559 -50.99 25.92 -18.86
CA ASP A 559 -51.07 26.54 -17.52
C ASP A 559 -50.02 25.92 -16.58
N PRO A 560 -49.35 26.71 -15.70
CA PRO A 560 -49.62 28.11 -15.34
C PRO A 560 -48.96 29.16 -16.25
N LEU A 561 -48.01 28.75 -17.11
CA LEU A 561 -47.19 29.65 -17.93
C LEU A 561 -48.02 30.57 -18.83
N LYS A 562 -49.10 30.05 -19.43
CA LYS A 562 -50.02 30.82 -20.26
C LYS A 562 -50.64 32.01 -19.51
N THR A 563 -51.11 31.76 -18.28
CA THR A 563 -51.73 32.80 -17.46
C THR A 563 -50.67 33.83 -17.05
N GLN A 564 -49.50 33.38 -16.62
CA GLN A 564 -48.38 34.26 -16.25
C GLN A 564 -47.87 35.10 -17.42
N LEU A 565 -47.75 34.50 -18.61
CA LEU A 565 -47.35 35.19 -19.84
C LEU A 565 -48.38 36.27 -20.20
N LYS A 566 -49.67 35.96 -20.08
CA LYS A 566 -50.73 36.93 -20.36
C LYS A 566 -50.69 38.09 -19.38
N ASP A 567 -50.55 37.81 -18.08
CA ASP A 567 -50.47 38.84 -17.05
C ASP A 567 -49.23 39.73 -17.24
N LEU A 568 -48.09 39.14 -17.63
CA LEU A 568 -46.87 39.88 -17.94
C LEU A 568 -47.04 40.78 -19.18
N ILE A 569 -47.63 40.25 -20.26
CA ILE A 569 -47.93 41.03 -21.46
C ILE A 569 -48.89 42.17 -21.15
N GLU A 570 -49.89 41.94 -20.29
CA GLU A 570 -50.85 42.96 -19.88
C GLU A 570 -50.18 44.07 -19.05
N GLN A 571 -49.26 43.71 -18.14
CA GLN A 571 -48.47 44.68 -17.36
C GLN A 571 -47.53 45.54 -18.22
N LEU A 572 -46.99 44.99 -19.32
CA LEU A 572 -46.09 45.71 -20.24
C LEU A 572 -46.86 46.45 -21.35
N SER A 573 -48.17 46.21 -21.48
CA SER A 573 -49.01 46.80 -22.50
C SER A 573 -49.35 48.28 -22.20
N PRO A 574 -49.58 49.11 -23.24
CA PRO A 574 -50.02 50.49 -23.06
C PRO A 574 -51.51 50.61 -22.66
N GLN A 575 -52.25 49.51 -22.49
CA GLN A 575 -53.71 49.51 -22.35
C GLN A 575 -54.22 50.26 -21.10
N HIS A 576 -53.43 50.29 -20.03
CA HIS A 576 -53.78 50.90 -18.74
C HIS A 576 -52.83 52.03 -18.34
N GLU A 577 -51.99 52.50 -19.26
CA GLU A 577 -51.11 53.63 -19.00
C GLU A 577 -51.89 54.96 -18.96
N PRO A 578 -51.64 55.83 -17.96
CA PRO A 578 -52.29 57.13 -17.87
C PRO A 578 -52.05 57.95 -19.15
N GLY A 579 -53.14 58.39 -19.78
CA GLY A 579 -53.10 59.22 -20.98
C GLY A 579 -53.21 58.44 -22.29
N VAL A 580 -53.26 57.10 -22.32
CA VAL A 580 -53.49 56.38 -23.59
C VAL A 580 -54.95 56.44 -23.99
N ARG A 581 -55.25 57.01 -25.17
CA ARG A 581 -56.62 57.17 -25.69
C ARG A 581 -57.07 55.99 -26.55
N LYS A 582 -56.21 55.53 -27.46
CA LYS A 582 -56.40 54.33 -28.27
C LYS A 582 -55.09 53.60 -28.44
N TRP A 583 -55.20 52.30 -28.57
CA TRP A 583 -54.08 51.41 -28.84
C TRP A 583 -54.53 50.34 -29.84
N PHE A 584 -53.58 49.89 -30.65
CA PHE A 584 -53.74 48.85 -31.63
C PHE A 584 -52.58 47.87 -31.50
N ILE A 585 -52.86 46.58 -31.61
CA ILE A 585 -51.85 45.53 -31.60
C ILE A 585 -51.58 45.09 -33.04
N ALA A 586 -50.31 45.09 -33.45
CA ALA A 586 -49.90 44.46 -34.70
C ALA A 586 -49.99 42.92 -34.54
N PRO A 587 -50.12 42.15 -35.63
CA PRO A 587 -50.18 40.69 -35.56
C PRO A 587 -48.99 40.13 -34.75
N PRO A 588 -49.22 39.52 -33.57
CA PRO A 588 -48.15 39.01 -32.74
C PRO A 588 -47.45 37.84 -33.46
N SER A 589 -46.14 37.73 -33.27
CA SER A 589 -45.35 36.63 -33.83
C SER A 589 -44.75 35.79 -32.70
N GLU A 590 -44.88 34.47 -32.81
CA GLU A 590 -44.40 33.52 -31.81
C GLU A 590 -43.58 32.40 -32.49
N SER A 591 -42.48 32.01 -31.86
CA SER A 591 -41.65 30.88 -32.24
C SER A 591 -41.52 29.90 -31.07
N TRP A 592 -41.54 28.60 -31.35
CA TRP A 592 -41.36 27.54 -30.35
C TRP A 592 -40.45 26.45 -30.91
N THR A 593 -39.35 26.19 -30.20
CA THR A 593 -38.37 25.15 -30.52
C THR A 593 -38.34 24.12 -29.38
N PRO A 594 -39.26 23.13 -29.39
CA PRO A 594 -39.44 22.22 -28.25
C PRO A 594 -38.22 21.39 -27.87
N LYS A 595 -37.30 21.12 -28.81
CA LYS A 595 -36.06 20.38 -28.53
C LYS A 595 -35.04 21.18 -27.73
N GLU A 596 -35.07 22.50 -27.86
CA GLU A 596 -34.15 23.42 -27.18
C GLU A 596 -34.84 24.14 -26.02
N GLY A 597 -36.14 23.89 -25.80
CA GLY A 597 -36.95 24.60 -24.80
C GLY A 597 -37.11 26.09 -25.09
N ARG A 598 -36.77 26.57 -26.30
CA ARG A 598 -36.77 28.01 -26.63
C ARG A 598 -38.13 28.47 -27.11
N TYR A 599 -38.68 29.47 -26.44
CA TYR A 599 -39.90 30.17 -26.85
C TYR A 599 -39.60 31.64 -27.02
N SER A 600 -40.01 32.24 -28.13
CA SER A 600 -39.96 33.69 -28.30
C SER A 600 -41.29 34.25 -28.78
N VAL A 601 -41.67 35.40 -28.25
CA VAL A 601 -42.85 36.15 -28.65
C VAL A 601 -42.48 37.62 -28.86
N ASN A 602 -42.86 38.15 -30.02
CA ASN A 602 -42.72 39.56 -30.34
C ASN A 602 -44.11 40.18 -30.55
N ILE A 603 -44.36 41.24 -29.80
CA ILE A 603 -45.62 42.00 -29.83
C ILE A 603 -45.28 43.46 -30.07
N SER A 604 -45.98 44.09 -31.00
CA SER A 604 -45.83 45.51 -31.29
C SER A 604 -47.18 46.20 -31.08
N TRP A 605 -47.17 47.27 -30.30
CA TRP A 605 -48.32 48.13 -30.08
C TRP A 605 -48.09 49.49 -30.72
N THR A 606 -49.15 50.00 -31.33
CA THR A 606 -49.24 51.37 -31.84
C THR A 606 -50.30 52.10 -31.02
N TYR A 607 -49.97 53.22 -30.40
CA TYR A 607 -50.91 53.93 -29.52
C TYR A 607 -50.86 55.46 -29.65
N GLU A 608 -51.93 56.12 -29.19
CA GLU A 608 -52.05 57.58 -29.11
C GLU A 608 -52.22 58.03 -27.65
N LEU A 609 -51.47 59.06 -27.25
CA LEU A 609 -51.60 59.72 -25.95
C LEU A 609 -52.51 60.95 -26.04
N ASP A 610 -53.38 61.15 -25.05
CA ASP A 610 -54.05 62.41 -24.75
C ASP A 610 -53.02 63.43 -24.25
N LYS A 611 -53.22 64.68 -24.67
CA LYS A 611 -52.33 65.80 -24.35
C LYS A 611 -52.32 66.17 -22.88
#